data_AF-A0A972H1K4-F1
#
_entry.id   AF-A0A972H1K4-F1
#
_cell.length_a   1.000
_cell.length_b   1.000
_cell.length_c   1.000
_cell.angle_alpha   90.00
_cell.angle_beta   90.00
_cell.angle_gamma   90.00
#
_symmetry.space_group_name_H-M   'P 1'
#
loop_
_entity.id
_entity.type
_entity.pdbx_description
1 polymer ?
#
loop_
_entity_poly.entity_id
_entity_poly.type
_entity_poly.pdbx_seq_one_letter_code
_entity_poly.pdbx_strand_id
1 'polypeptide(L)'
;MKRFRNLTITAIIITILLFGVTVVAFAWPSKRWVTPYGDYCPMASIYGMQKHNISVNEAKHALSQYYSKKGYSIIVVDIKGRFMKINVMDGKRVIDTIIFDRHTGRIRSIY
;
A
#
# COMPACT_ATOMS: atom_id res chain seq x y z
N MET A 1 22.80 49.32 -31.58
CA MET A 1 22.33 49.03 -30.20
C MET A 1 21.04 48.20 -30.11
N LYS A 2 20.05 48.32 -31.01
CA LYS A 2 18.81 47.51 -30.96
C LYS A 2 18.99 45.99 -31.13
N ARG A 3 19.96 45.55 -31.95
CA ARG A 3 20.20 44.11 -32.24
C ARG A 3 20.72 43.32 -31.04
N PHE A 4 21.60 43.93 -30.23
CA PHE A 4 22.11 43.31 -28.99
C PHE A 4 21.01 43.19 -27.92
N ARG A 5 20.10 44.16 -27.84
CA ARG A 5 18.99 44.17 -26.89
C ARG A 5 17.94 43.09 -27.20
N ASN A 6 17.75 42.74 -28.47
CA ASN A 6 16.85 41.65 -28.85
C ASN A 6 17.48 40.28 -28.56
N LEU A 7 18.80 40.16 -28.73
CA LEU A 7 19.55 38.93 -28.45
C LEU A 7 19.52 38.57 -26.95
N THR A 8 19.64 39.58 -26.08
CA THR A 8 19.57 39.40 -24.62
C THR A 8 18.18 38.99 -24.17
N ILE A 9 17.11 39.57 -24.74
CA ILE A 9 15.74 39.19 -24.43
C ILE A 9 15.46 37.74 -24.85
N THR A 10 15.90 37.32 -26.04
CA THR A 10 15.74 35.92 -26.47
C THR A 10 16.52 34.96 -25.59
N ALA A 11 17.72 35.32 -25.14
CA ALA A 11 18.51 34.49 -24.24
C ALA A 11 17.79 34.29 -22.88
N ILE A 12 17.23 35.37 -22.31
CA ILE A 12 16.48 35.31 -21.04
C ILE A 12 15.26 34.40 -21.17
N ILE A 13 14.51 34.50 -22.27
CA ILE A 13 13.32 33.66 -22.51
C ILE A 13 13.73 32.18 -22.60
N ILE A 14 14.81 31.86 -23.32
CA ILE A 14 15.33 30.50 -23.47
C ILE A 14 15.77 29.95 -22.11
N THR A 15 16.43 30.75 -21.27
CA THR A 15 16.85 30.35 -19.91
C THR A 15 15.65 30.06 -19.02
N ILE A 16 14.58 30.86 -19.07
CA ILE A 16 13.35 30.63 -18.30
C ILE A 16 12.64 29.35 -18.77
N LEU A 17 12.58 29.11 -20.09
CA LEU A 17 11.99 27.91 -20.67
C LEU A 17 12.76 26.64 -20.30
N LEU A 18 14.10 26.69 -20.25
CA LEU A 18 14.93 25.56 -19.85
C LEU A 18 14.85 25.25 -18.34
N PHE A 19 14.62 26.26 -17.50
CA PHE A 19 14.48 26.05 -16.05
C PHE A 19 13.09 25.53 -15.64
N GLY A 20 12.06 25.75 -16.46
CA GLY A 20 10.69 25.33 -16.16
C GLY A 20 10.40 23.83 -16.29
N VAL A 21 11.30 23.03 -16.87
CA VAL A 21 11.03 21.61 -17.21
C VAL A 21 11.46 20.62 -16.11
N THR A 22 12.02 21.08 -14.99
CA THR A 22 12.54 20.19 -13.93
C THR A 22 11.58 19.93 -12.78
N VAL A 23 10.32 20.39 -12.85
CA VAL A 23 9.31 20.05 -11.85
C VAL A 23 8.78 18.65 -12.13
N VAL A 24 9.60 17.64 -11.82
CA VAL A 24 9.16 16.25 -11.78
C VAL A 24 8.11 16.15 -10.69
N ALA A 25 6.84 16.07 -11.08
CA ALA A 25 5.74 15.86 -10.16
C ALA A 25 5.85 14.45 -9.56
N PHE A 26 6.58 14.31 -8.46
CA PHE A 26 6.60 13.10 -7.65
C PHE A 26 5.29 13.01 -6.86
N ALA A 27 4.23 12.55 -7.52
CA ALA A 27 3.00 12.11 -6.85
C ALA A 27 3.17 10.67 -6.32
N TRP A 28 4.29 10.38 -5.66
CA TRP A 28 4.43 9.10 -4.96
C TRP A 28 3.70 9.18 -3.63
N PRO A 29 2.79 8.24 -3.32
CA PRO A 29 2.19 8.17 -1.99
C PRO A 29 3.32 8.02 -0.98
N SER A 30 3.43 8.97 -0.06
CA SER A 30 4.47 9.01 0.99
C SER A 30 4.40 7.85 1.98
N LYS A 31 3.42 6.95 1.83
CA LYS A 31 3.21 5.77 2.65
C LYS A 31 3.53 4.53 1.85
N ARG A 32 4.56 3.80 2.29
CA ARG A 32 4.84 2.43 1.87
C ARG A 32 3.56 1.61 2.06
N TRP A 33 3.06 0.98 0.98
CA TRP A 33 1.86 0.16 1.03
C TRP A 33 2.02 -0.93 2.09
N VAL A 34 1.26 -0.83 3.19
CA VAL A 34 1.26 -1.78 4.31
C VAL A 34 0.76 -3.14 3.82
N THR A 35 -0.32 -3.09 3.06
CA THR A 35 -0.99 -4.22 2.43
C THR A 35 -1.15 -3.90 0.95
N PRO A 36 -0.44 -4.60 0.04
CA PRO A 36 -0.71 -4.47 -1.39
C PRO A 36 -2.17 -4.85 -1.69
N TYR A 37 -2.82 -4.11 -2.60
CA TYR A 37 -4.21 -4.40 -2.93
C TYR A 37 -4.34 -5.78 -3.58
N GLY A 38 -5.18 -6.64 -3.01
CA GLY A 38 -5.38 -8.00 -3.49
C GLY A 38 -4.24 -8.98 -3.14
N ASP A 39 -3.39 -8.62 -2.17
CA ASP A 39 -2.34 -9.51 -1.68
C ASP A 39 -2.91 -10.77 -1.01
N TYR A 40 -2.01 -11.68 -0.72
CA TYR A 40 -2.31 -13.04 -0.39
C TYR A 40 -1.48 -13.51 0.81
N CYS A 41 -2.11 -14.19 1.77
CA CYS A 41 -1.39 -14.83 2.85
C CYS A 41 -0.99 -16.27 2.44
N PRO A 42 0.28 -16.53 2.07
CA PRO A 42 0.72 -17.84 1.57
C PRO A 42 0.67 -18.94 2.64
N MET A 43 0.58 -18.57 3.91
CA MET A 43 0.41 -19.51 5.01
C MET A 43 -1.04 -19.95 5.19
N ALA A 44 -1.99 -19.17 4.66
CA ALA A 44 -3.39 -19.51 4.72
C ALA A 44 -3.81 -20.42 3.57
N SER A 45 -3.18 -20.34 2.40
CA SER A 45 -3.38 -21.33 1.34
C SER A 45 -2.24 -21.21 0.32
N ILE A 46 -2.15 -22.15 -0.61
CA ILE A 46 -1.25 -22.11 -1.76
C ILE A 46 -2.13 -21.68 -2.94
N TYR A 47 -1.92 -20.48 -3.49
CA TYR A 47 -2.68 -19.91 -4.63
C TYR A 47 -4.19 -19.71 -4.44
N GLY A 48 -4.70 -19.48 -3.23
CA GLY A 48 -6.10 -19.10 -3.06
C GLY A 48 -7.09 -20.26 -3.01
N MET A 49 -6.60 -21.50 -3.11
CA MET A 49 -7.42 -22.70 -3.14
C MET A 49 -7.24 -23.48 -1.84
N GLN A 50 -8.21 -23.35 -0.94
CA GLN A 50 -8.37 -24.23 0.20
C GLN A 50 -9.74 -24.89 0.11
N LYS A 51 -9.81 -26.19 0.40
CA LYS A 51 -11.08 -26.94 0.34
C LYS A 51 -12.08 -26.51 1.41
N HIS A 52 -11.60 -25.90 2.49
CA HIS A 52 -12.39 -25.50 3.65
C HIS A 52 -11.85 -24.19 4.23
N ASN A 53 -12.67 -23.48 5.02
CA ASN A 53 -12.23 -22.29 5.72
C ASN A 53 -11.24 -22.70 6.82
N ILE A 54 -10.06 -22.05 6.87
CA ILE A 54 -9.20 -22.20 8.05
C ILE A 54 -9.90 -21.71 9.31
N SER A 55 -9.53 -22.30 10.44
CA SER A 55 -10.02 -21.86 11.73
C SER A 55 -9.61 -20.41 12.01
N VAL A 56 -10.32 -19.76 12.93
CA VAL A 56 -9.99 -18.40 13.35
C VAL A 56 -8.57 -18.33 13.93
N ASN A 57 -8.12 -19.37 14.63
CA ASN A 57 -6.80 -19.39 15.25
C ASN A 57 -5.69 -19.56 14.22
N GLU A 58 -5.86 -20.45 13.24
CA GLU A 58 -4.93 -20.58 12.11
C GLU A 58 -4.85 -19.29 11.30
N ALA A 59 -5.99 -18.64 11.03
CA ALA A 59 -6.03 -17.36 10.34
C ALA A 59 -5.29 -16.25 11.11
N LYS A 60 -5.52 -16.15 12.43
CA LYS A 60 -4.78 -15.23 13.30
C LYS A 60 -3.28 -15.51 13.27
N HIS A 61 -2.88 -16.77 13.38
CA HIS A 61 -1.48 -17.15 13.36
C HIS A 61 -0.82 -16.80 12.02
N ALA A 62 -1.44 -17.18 10.91
CA ALA A 62 -0.95 -16.90 9.56
C ALA A 62 -0.79 -15.39 9.30
N LEU A 63 -1.79 -14.59 9.66
CA LEU A 63 -1.73 -13.15 9.47
C LEU A 63 -0.75 -12.47 10.43
N SER A 64 -0.64 -12.93 11.67
CA SER A 64 0.36 -12.45 12.61
C SER A 64 1.77 -12.66 12.07
N GLN A 65 2.06 -13.82 11.48
CA GLN A 65 3.36 -14.09 10.85
C GLN A 65 3.57 -13.26 9.57
N TYR A 66 2.53 -13.08 8.76
CA TYR A 66 2.61 -12.30 7.53
C TYR A 66 2.92 -10.82 7.81
N TYR A 67 2.26 -10.21 8.82
CA TYR A 67 2.48 -8.81 9.18
C TYR A 67 3.72 -8.58 10.05
N SER A 68 4.13 -9.55 10.87
CA SER A 68 5.35 -9.40 11.69
C SER A 68 6.60 -9.28 10.84
N LYS A 69 6.67 -9.98 9.70
CA LYS A 69 7.74 -9.83 8.69
C LYS A 69 7.85 -8.41 8.13
N LYS A 70 6.79 -7.63 8.22
CA LYS A 70 6.72 -6.22 7.80
C LYS A 70 6.89 -5.23 8.97
N GLY A 71 7.06 -5.72 10.20
CA GLY A 71 7.16 -4.91 11.40
C GLY A 71 5.82 -4.47 12.00
N TYR A 72 4.71 -5.12 11.62
CA TYR A 72 3.36 -4.77 12.08
C TYR A 72 2.74 -5.89 12.92
N SER A 73 1.77 -5.52 13.78
CA SER A 73 0.92 -6.48 14.50
C SER A 73 -0.53 -6.38 14.03
N ILE A 74 -1.40 -7.28 14.50
CA ILE A 74 -2.80 -7.33 14.10
C ILE A 74 -3.75 -7.41 15.28
N ILE A 75 -4.96 -6.88 15.11
CA ILE A 75 -6.09 -7.04 16.03
C ILE A 75 -7.31 -7.48 15.22
N VAL A 76 -7.93 -8.59 15.62
CA VAL A 76 -9.19 -9.03 15.02
C VAL A 76 -10.33 -8.18 15.57
N VAL A 77 -11.03 -7.50 14.68
CA VAL A 77 -12.13 -6.59 15.02
C VAL A 77 -13.48 -7.32 14.97
N ASP A 78 -13.69 -8.12 13.93
CA ASP A 78 -14.97 -8.80 13.69
C ASP A 78 -14.77 -10.07 12.85
N ILE A 79 -15.69 -11.03 12.96
CA ILE A 79 -15.69 -12.28 12.22
C ILE A 79 -17.10 -12.54 11.71
N LYS A 80 -17.26 -12.60 10.39
CA LYS A 80 -18.54 -12.87 9.73
C LYS A 80 -18.39 -13.98 8.69
N GLY A 81 -18.90 -15.16 9.03
CA GLY A 81 -18.79 -16.33 8.17
C GLY A 81 -17.33 -16.60 7.80
N ARG A 82 -17.01 -16.69 6.50
CA ARG A 82 -15.63 -16.92 6.04
C ARG A 82 -14.70 -15.70 6.17
N PHE A 83 -15.21 -14.50 6.43
CA PHE A 83 -14.42 -13.27 6.45
C PHE A 83 -14.04 -12.84 7.87
N MET A 84 -12.88 -12.21 7.98
CA MET A 84 -12.41 -11.55 9.22
C MET A 84 -12.04 -10.10 8.93
N LYS A 85 -12.53 -9.17 9.75
CA LYS A 85 -12.10 -7.76 9.74
C LYS A 85 -10.96 -7.59 10.74
N ILE A 86 -9.85 -7.02 10.29
CA ILE A 86 -8.61 -6.98 11.06
C ILE A 86 -7.98 -5.59 10.93
N ASN A 87 -7.58 -5.01 12.06
CA ASN A 87 -6.77 -3.82 12.09
C ASN A 87 -5.29 -4.22 12.04
N VAL A 88 -4.54 -3.62 11.13
CA VAL A 88 -3.08 -3.70 11.09
C VAL A 88 -2.53 -2.56 11.91
N MET A 89 -1.60 -2.88 12.81
CA MET A 89 -1.12 -1.99 13.85
C MET A 89 0.37 -1.72 13.70
N ASP A 90 0.73 -0.46 13.90
CA ASP A 90 2.10 0.01 14.12
C ASP A 90 2.18 0.51 15.57
N GLY A 91 2.68 -0.36 16.46
CA GLY A 91 2.56 -0.17 17.91
C GLY A 91 1.09 -0.10 18.34
N LYS A 92 0.67 1.09 18.81
CA LYS A 92 -0.72 1.35 19.26
C LYS A 92 -1.60 2.00 18.18
N ARG A 93 -1.04 2.34 17.01
CA ARG A 93 -1.73 3.06 15.94
C ARG A 93 -2.26 2.08 14.91
N VAL A 94 -3.53 2.21 14.54
CA VAL A 94 -4.11 1.52 13.38
C VAL A 94 -3.58 2.19 12.11
N ILE A 95 -2.90 1.43 11.25
CA ILE A 95 -2.34 1.93 9.98
C ILE A 95 -3.11 1.45 8.76
N ASP A 96 -3.88 0.38 8.90
CA ASP A 96 -4.74 -0.17 7.84
C ASP A 96 -5.86 -1.00 8.49
N THR A 97 -6.98 -1.16 7.80
CA THR A 97 -8.01 -2.14 8.12
C THR A 97 -8.22 -3.02 6.91
N ILE A 98 -8.15 -4.32 7.12
CA ILE A 98 -8.28 -5.32 6.06
C ILE A 98 -9.49 -6.21 6.30
N ILE A 99 -9.99 -6.78 5.21
CA ILE A 99 -10.81 -7.98 5.21
C ILE A 99 -9.94 -9.14 4.74
N PHE A 100 -9.90 -10.19 5.55
CA PHE A 100 -9.26 -11.44 5.23
C PHE A 100 -10.31 -12.52 4.92
N ASP A 101 -10.18 -13.17 3.77
CA ASP A 101 -11.02 -14.29 3.38
C ASP A 101 -10.37 -15.62 3.83
N ARG A 102 -10.91 -16.26 4.87
CA ARG A 102 -10.38 -17.53 5.41
C ARG A 102 -10.55 -18.71 4.47
N HIS A 103 -11.35 -18.59 3.42
CA HIS A 103 -11.50 -19.67 2.44
C HIS A 103 -10.37 -19.66 1.42
N THR A 104 -9.94 -18.47 1.02
CA THR A 104 -8.96 -18.32 -0.05
C THR A 104 -7.60 -17.95 0.51
N GLY A 105 -7.51 -17.15 1.57
CA GLY A 105 -6.28 -16.53 2.06
C GLY A 105 -6.06 -15.12 1.49
N ARG A 106 -7.02 -14.57 0.73
CA ARG A 106 -6.93 -13.22 0.16
C ARG A 106 -7.06 -12.14 1.23
N ILE A 107 -6.25 -11.11 1.09
CA ILE A 107 -6.24 -9.92 1.92
C ILE A 107 -6.69 -8.72 1.08
N ARG A 108 -7.61 -7.92 1.60
CA ARG A 108 -8.06 -6.67 0.97
C ARG A 108 -8.08 -5.56 1.99
N SER A 109 -7.32 -4.49 1.78
CA SER A 109 -7.55 -3.24 2.50
C SER A 109 -8.91 -2.65 2.11
N ILE A 110 -9.57 -1.99 3.05
CA ILE A 110 -10.90 -1.38 2.88
C ILE A 110 -10.92 0.13 3.12
N TYR A 111 -9.76 0.79 3.25
CA TYR A 111 -9.62 2.24 3.41
C TYR A 111 -8.43 2.82 2.63
#